data_AF-A0A6G3ZHS5-F1
#
_entry.id   AF-A0A6G3ZHS5-F1
#
_cell.length_a   1.000
_cell.length_b   1.000
_cell.length_c   1.000
_cell.angle_alpha   90.00
_cell.angle_beta   90.00
_cell.angle_gamma   90.00
#
_symmetry.space_group_name_H-M   'P 1'
#
loop_
_entity.id
_entity.type
_entity.pdbx_description
1 polymer ?
#
loop_
_entity_poly.entity_id
_entity_poly.type
_entity_poly.pdbx_seq_one_letter_code
_entity_poly.pdbx_strand_id
1 'polypeptide(L)'
;MDARSRLAHNLTAESEAYGYTLTIWGSGAMLIYKVQTPDLFHILLLAFGAILGFGVLGAVAFREIVREPESDETPLVVTSMVHVVSTLGNLVVAYLLVRFVVTHSTPGWFAFPLVGFQATVLYNVFLLLEDFLSRQFVEATRFGEDAEEIE
;
A
#
# COMPACT_ATOMS: atom_id res chain seq x y z
N MET A 1 -19.62 -19.14 -14.95
CA MET A 1 -18.30 -18.89 -14.36
C MET A 1 -18.10 -19.89 -13.23
N ASP A 2 -17.03 -20.69 -13.27
CA ASP A 2 -16.72 -21.70 -12.24
C ASP A 2 -16.42 -21.05 -10.87
N ALA A 3 -16.61 -21.79 -9.77
CA ALA A 3 -16.40 -21.27 -8.41
C ALA A 3 -14.97 -20.76 -8.18
N ARG A 4 -13.97 -21.42 -8.76
CA ARG A 4 -12.57 -21.01 -8.67
C ARG A 4 -12.33 -19.69 -9.42
N SER A 5 -12.88 -19.55 -10.62
CA SER A 5 -12.77 -18.32 -11.42
C SER A 5 -13.44 -17.13 -10.71
N ARG A 6 -14.59 -17.35 -10.06
CA ARG A 6 -15.27 -16.30 -9.26
C ARG A 6 -14.43 -15.88 -8.04
N LEU A 7 -13.84 -16.85 -7.34
CA LEU A 7 -12.97 -16.57 -6.20
C LEU A 7 -11.73 -15.76 -6.63
N ALA A 8 -11.07 -16.18 -7.71
CA ALA A 8 -9.92 -15.47 -8.26
C ALA A 8 -10.28 -14.04 -8.63
N HIS A 9 -11.39 -13.83 -9.35
CA HIS A 9 -11.87 -12.50 -9.72
C HIS A 9 -12.10 -11.61 -8.49
N ASN A 10 -12.80 -12.10 -7.48
CA ASN A 10 -13.08 -11.31 -6.27
C ASN A 10 -11.80 -10.95 -5.50
N LEU A 11 -10.89 -11.91 -5.34
CA LEU A 11 -9.64 -11.68 -4.64
C LEU A 11 -8.77 -10.63 -5.35
N THR A 12 -8.72 -10.67 -6.69
CA THR A 12 -7.98 -9.69 -7.48
C THR A 12 -8.65 -8.31 -7.50
N ALA A 13 -9.98 -8.26 -7.56
CA ALA A 13 -10.72 -6.99 -7.56
C ALA A 13 -10.64 -6.24 -6.23
N GLU A 14 -10.46 -6.95 -5.11
CA GLU A 14 -10.50 -6.36 -3.76
C GLU A 14 -9.12 -6.31 -3.07
N SER A 15 -8.07 -6.96 -3.60
CA SER A 15 -6.77 -7.12 -2.92
C SER A 15 -6.09 -5.81 -2.57
N GLU A 16 -6.16 -4.80 -3.43
CA GLU A 16 -5.55 -3.47 -3.19
C GLU A 16 -6.26 -2.74 -2.04
N ALA A 17 -7.59 -2.67 -2.10
CA ALA A 17 -8.39 -2.00 -1.08
C ALA A 17 -8.23 -2.67 0.30
N TYR A 18 -8.16 -4.00 0.35
CA TYR A 18 -7.92 -4.71 1.60
C TYR A 18 -6.49 -4.56 2.10
N GLY A 19 -5.48 -4.62 1.23
CA GLY A 19 -4.08 -4.43 1.63
C GLY A 19 -3.88 -3.07 2.30
N TYR A 20 -4.40 -2.01 1.70
CA TYR A 20 -4.35 -0.66 2.28
C TYR A 20 -5.08 -0.60 3.63
N THR A 21 -6.26 -1.21 3.71
CA THR A 21 -7.05 -1.28 4.96
C THR A 21 -6.26 -1.98 6.07
N LEU A 22 -5.64 -3.14 5.78
CA LEU A 22 -4.81 -3.86 6.73
C LEU A 22 -3.60 -3.03 7.18
N THR A 23 -2.97 -2.28 6.28
CA THR A 23 -1.88 -1.38 6.62
C THR A 23 -2.34 -0.27 7.57
N ILE A 24 -3.44 0.44 7.27
CA ILE A 24 -3.91 1.55 8.12
C ILE A 24 -4.35 1.04 9.49
N TRP A 25 -5.13 -0.03 9.55
CA TRP A 25 -5.60 -0.60 10.81
C TRP A 25 -4.46 -1.21 11.62
N GLY A 26 -3.53 -1.93 10.97
CA GLY A 26 -2.36 -2.50 11.63
C GLY A 26 -1.46 -1.41 12.23
N SER A 27 -1.19 -0.34 11.48
CA SER A 27 -0.45 0.83 11.97
C SER A 27 -1.19 1.55 13.11
N GLY A 28 -2.51 1.69 13.01
CA GLY A 28 -3.35 2.22 14.08
C GLY A 28 -3.29 1.37 15.35
N ALA A 29 -3.33 0.04 15.22
CA ALA A 29 -3.20 -0.88 16.34
C ALA A 29 -1.83 -0.76 17.03
N MET A 30 -0.74 -0.54 16.28
CA MET A 30 0.59 -0.28 16.85
C MET A 30 0.63 1.02 17.65
N LEU A 31 -0.02 2.08 17.16
CA LEU A 31 -0.16 3.34 17.90
C LEU A 31 -0.98 3.16 19.18
N ILE A 32 -2.11 2.45 19.12
CA ILE A 32 -2.91 2.11 20.30
C ILE A 32 -2.08 1.32 21.30
N TYR A 33 -1.34 0.30 20.86
CA TYR A 33 -0.48 -0.50 21.73
C TYR A 33 0.56 0.36 22.47
N LYS A 34 1.09 1.41 21.84
CA LYS A 34 2.09 2.30 22.45
C LYS A 34 1.50 3.42 23.30
N VAL A 35 0.39 4.02 22.87
CA VAL A 35 -0.22 5.20 23.51
C VAL A 35 -1.37 4.82 24.46
N GLN A 36 -1.73 3.53 24.50
CA GLN A 36 -2.80 2.91 25.30
C GLN A 36 -4.21 3.34 24.90
N THR A 37 -4.55 4.61 25.06
CA THR A 37 -5.91 5.13 24.81
C THR A 37 -5.83 6.45 24.06
N PRO A 38 -5.76 6.42 22.71
CA PRO A 38 -5.84 7.63 21.91
C PRO A 38 -7.21 8.28 22.10
N ASP A 39 -7.22 9.59 22.28
CA ASP A 39 -8.46 10.38 22.22
C ASP A 39 -8.88 10.65 20.77
N LEU A 40 -10.01 11.35 20.60
CA LEU A 40 -10.53 11.74 19.29
C LEU A 40 -9.53 12.56 18.47
N PHE A 41 -8.75 13.44 19.10
CA PHE A 41 -7.78 14.29 18.40
C PHE A 41 -6.68 13.46 17.74
N HIS A 42 -6.17 12.44 18.44
CA HIS A 42 -5.20 11.50 17.88
C HIS A 42 -5.75 10.72 16.68
N ILE A 43 -7.01 10.26 16.76
CA ILE A 43 -7.68 9.54 15.68
C ILE A 43 -7.84 10.43 14.44
N LEU A 44 -8.27 11.68 14.64
CA LEU A 44 -8.41 12.66 13.56
C LEU A 44 -7.06 12.99 12.92
N LEU A 45 -5.98 13.07 13.70
CA LEU A 45 -4.64 13.30 13.16
C LEU A 45 -4.15 12.13 12.30
N LEU A 46 -4.42 10.87 12.69
CA LEU A 46 -4.08 9.71 11.86
C LEU A 46 -4.78 9.78 10.50
N ALA A 47 -6.08 10.05 10.51
CA ALA A 47 -6.87 10.22 9.28
C ALA A 47 -6.37 11.40 8.44
N PHE A 48 -6.06 12.54 9.08
CA PHE A 48 -5.50 13.72 8.43
C PHE A 48 -4.16 13.40 7.74
N GLY A 49 -3.27 12.68 8.41
CA GLY A 49 -2.01 12.22 7.83
C GLY A 49 -2.22 11.38 6.57
N ALA A 50 -3.16 10.43 6.61
CA ALA A 50 -3.48 9.60 5.45
C ALA A 50 -4.04 10.42 4.28
N ILE A 51 -4.96 11.36 4.55
CA ILE A 51 -5.50 12.28 3.55
C ILE A 51 -4.37 13.13 2.92
N LEU A 52 -3.45 13.65 3.72
CA LEU A 52 -2.28 14.36 3.20
C LEU A 52 -1.40 13.47 2.32
N GLY A 53 -1.23 12.20 2.69
CA GLY A 53 -0.50 11.22 1.89
C GLY A 53 -1.11 11.06 0.50
N PHE A 54 -2.43 10.85 0.43
CA PHE A 54 -3.15 10.84 -0.85
C PHE A 54 -3.05 12.16 -1.60
N GLY A 55 -3.14 13.30 -0.90
CA GLY A 55 -2.98 14.62 -1.52
C GLY A 55 -1.61 14.81 -2.18
N VAL A 56 -0.53 14.38 -1.51
CA VAL A 56 0.84 14.43 -2.06
C VAL A 56 0.97 13.49 -3.25
N LEU A 57 0.51 12.24 -3.13
CA LEU A 57 0.55 11.28 -4.24
C LEU A 57 -0.26 11.77 -5.43
N GLY A 58 -1.46 12.31 -5.21
CA GLY A 58 -2.30 12.89 -6.24
C GLY A 58 -1.62 14.08 -6.93
N ALA A 59 -1.01 14.99 -6.17
CA ALA A 59 -0.27 16.13 -6.73
C ALA A 59 0.92 15.67 -7.59
N VAL A 60 1.64 14.63 -7.16
CA VAL A 60 2.77 14.04 -7.91
C VAL A 60 2.29 13.33 -9.17
N ALA A 61 1.23 12.53 -9.07
CA ALA A 61 0.74 11.70 -10.15
C ALA A 61 0.07 12.52 -11.26
N PHE A 62 -0.79 13.48 -10.89
CA PHE A 62 -1.66 14.12 -11.88
C PHE A 62 -1.06 15.38 -12.50
N ARG A 63 -0.09 16.07 -11.86
CA ARG A 63 0.56 17.36 -12.27
C ARG A 63 -0.39 18.53 -12.63
N GLU A 64 -1.63 18.25 -13.02
CA GLU A 64 -2.74 19.11 -13.38
C GLU A 64 -3.99 18.56 -12.67
N ILE A 65 -4.83 19.43 -12.12
CA ILE A 65 -5.93 19.07 -11.20
C ILE A 65 -7.07 18.31 -11.91
N VAL A 66 -7.10 18.30 -13.24
CA VAL A 66 -8.16 17.70 -14.05
C VAL A 66 -7.56 16.99 -15.25
N ARG A 67 -7.27 15.69 -15.12
CA ARG A 67 -6.95 14.82 -16.25
C ARG A 67 -7.61 13.47 -16.02
N GLU A 68 -8.34 12.98 -17.00
CA GLU A 68 -8.91 11.63 -16.95
C GLU A 68 -7.77 10.60 -17.00
N PRO A 69 -7.77 9.60 -16.12
CA PRO A 69 -6.80 8.51 -16.21
C PRO A 69 -7.05 7.70 -17.49
N GLU A 70 -6.02 7.53 -18.32
CA GLU A 70 -6.05 6.58 -19.43
C GLU A 70 -6.08 5.17 -18.82
N SER A 71 -7.18 4.43 -19.04
CA SER A 71 -7.33 3.06 -18.55
C SER A 71 -6.55 2.11 -19.45
N ASP A 72 -5.25 1.97 -19.22
CA ASP A 72 -4.50 0.85 -19.79
C ASP A 72 -4.91 -0.44 -19.06
N GLU A 73 -5.76 -1.24 -19.71
CA GLU A 73 -6.11 -2.60 -19.30
C GLU A 73 -4.87 -3.50 -19.37
N THR A 74 -3.97 -3.37 -18.39
CA THR A 74 -2.83 -4.28 -18.26
C THR A 74 -3.34 -5.66 -17.82
N PRO A 75 -2.90 -6.77 -18.43
CA PRO A 75 -3.37 -8.10 -18.05
C PRO A 75 -3.06 -8.39 -16.58
N LEU A 76 -4.08 -8.82 -15.85
CA LEU A 76 -4.06 -9.16 -14.43
C LEU A 76 -3.04 -10.29 -14.16
N VAL A 77 -1.84 -9.91 -13.77
CA VAL A 77 -0.85 -10.85 -13.24
C VAL A 77 -1.29 -11.22 -11.82
N VAL A 78 -1.70 -12.47 -11.63
CA VAL A 78 -2.33 -13.05 -10.41
C VAL A 78 -1.40 -13.04 -9.16
N THR A 79 -0.21 -12.47 -9.24
CA THR A 79 0.89 -12.73 -8.30
C THR A 79 0.76 -12.05 -6.94
N SER A 80 -0.22 -11.19 -6.66
CA SER A 80 -0.26 -10.48 -5.37
C SER A 80 -1.64 -10.42 -4.71
N MET A 81 -2.13 -11.56 -4.22
CA MET A 81 -3.45 -11.61 -3.56
C MET A 81 -3.58 -10.79 -2.25
N VAL A 82 -2.52 -10.15 -1.73
CA VAL A 82 -2.62 -9.15 -0.65
C VAL A 82 -1.56 -8.05 -0.76
N HIS A 83 -0.86 -7.92 -1.90
CA HIS A 83 0.33 -7.06 -1.97
C HIS A 83 1.24 -7.25 -0.76
N VAL A 84 1.69 -8.49 -0.55
CA VAL A 84 2.25 -8.94 0.73
C VAL A 84 3.44 -8.06 1.13
N VAL A 85 4.27 -7.65 0.17
CA VAL A 85 5.41 -6.76 0.43
C VAL A 85 4.92 -5.35 0.77
N SER A 86 3.91 -4.86 0.06
CA SER A 86 3.31 -3.54 0.28
C SER A 86 2.62 -3.45 1.63
N THR A 87 1.92 -4.50 2.03
CA THR A 87 1.19 -4.55 3.30
C THR A 87 2.16 -4.81 4.45
N LEU A 88 2.92 -5.90 4.43
CA LEU A 88 3.79 -6.29 5.54
C LEU A 88 5.04 -5.40 5.64
N GLY A 89 5.67 -5.08 4.50
CA GLY A 89 6.83 -4.20 4.47
C GLY A 89 6.49 -2.82 5.03
N ASN A 90 5.31 -2.29 4.68
CA ASN A 90 4.84 -1.03 5.23
C ASN A 90 4.58 -1.13 6.74
N LEU A 91 3.94 -2.20 7.22
CA LEU A 91 3.74 -2.42 8.66
C LEU A 91 5.07 -2.50 9.43
N VAL A 92 6.12 -3.08 8.84
CA VAL A 92 7.47 -3.07 9.44
C VAL A 92 8.00 -1.64 9.54
N VAL A 93 7.87 -0.84 8.49
CA VAL A 93 8.29 0.58 8.52
C VAL A 93 7.47 1.37 9.54
N ALA A 94 6.15 1.17 9.60
CA ALA A 94 5.28 1.81 10.58
C ALA A 94 5.68 1.45 12.02
N TYR A 95 5.99 0.17 12.28
CA TYR A 95 6.49 -0.26 13.58
C TYR A 95 7.78 0.45 13.99
N LEU A 96 8.75 0.52 13.07
CA LEU A 96 10.03 1.20 13.31
C LEU A 96 9.82 2.69 13.55
N LEU A 97 8.95 3.33 12.77
CA LEU A 97 8.60 4.74 12.90
C LEU A 97 7.95 5.04 14.25
N VAL A 98 6.92 4.27 14.63
CA VAL A 98 6.25 4.39 15.93
C VAL A 98 7.27 4.23 17.06
N ARG A 99 8.14 3.21 16.98
CA ARG A 99 9.18 2.99 17.99
C ARG A 99 10.14 4.18 18.06
N PHE A 100 10.58 4.70 16.93
CA PHE A 100 11.51 5.82 16.87
C PHE A 100 10.92 7.10 17.47
N VAL A 101 9.72 7.50 17.02
CA VAL A 101 9.07 8.76 17.42
C VAL A 101 8.76 8.77 18.92
N VAL A 102 8.23 7.66 19.45
CA VAL A 102 7.86 7.54 20.87
C VAL A 102 9.10 7.47 21.77
N THR A 103 10.20 6.84 21.32
CA THR A 103 11.43 6.72 22.13
C THR A 103 12.15 8.06 22.31
N HIS A 104 12.09 8.96 21.31
CA HIS A 104 12.83 10.23 21.33
C HIS A 104 12.09 11.39 21.99
N SER A 105 11.12 11.12 22.88
CA SER A 105 10.33 12.14 23.59
C SER A 105 9.60 13.14 22.67
N THR A 106 9.30 12.73 21.45
CA THR A 106 8.44 13.51 20.55
C THR A 106 7.04 13.57 21.14
N PRO A 107 6.32 14.70 21.06
CA PRO A 107 4.93 14.76 21.51
C PRO A 107 4.10 13.65 20.87
N GLY A 108 3.42 12.84 21.70
CA GLY A 108 2.72 11.62 21.24
C GLY A 108 1.70 11.88 20.12
N TRP A 109 1.13 13.08 20.07
CA TRP A 109 0.22 13.51 19.01
C TRP A 109 0.87 13.55 17.62
N PHE A 110 2.17 13.83 17.52
CA PHE A 110 2.88 13.93 16.24
C PHE A 110 3.11 12.57 15.55
N ALA A 111 3.08 11.47 16.31
CA ALA A 111 3.23 10.13 15.76
C ALA A 111 2.04 9.73 14.86
N PHE A 112 0.82 10.15 15.21
CA PHE A 112 -0.40 9.77 14.51
C PHE A 112 -0.47 10.27 13.06
N PRO A 113 -0.32 11.58 12.77
CA PRO A 113 -0.38 12.06 11.39
C PRO A 113 0.82 11.56 10.58
N LEU A 114 1.99 11.41 11.19
CA LEU A 114 3.17 10.92 10.51
C LEU A 114 3.02 9.45 10.07
N VAL A 115 2.47 8.60 10.94
CA VAL A 115 2.18 7.19 10.63
C VAL A 115 1.07 7.07 9.59
N GLY A 116 0.00 7.87 9.67
CA GLY A 116 -1.07 7.86 8.66
C GLY A 116 -0.55 8.26 7.27
N PHE A 117 0.28 9.30 7.23
CA PHE A 117 0.96 9.75 6.01
C PHE A 117 1.89 8.67 5.45
N GLN A 118 2.79 8.13 6.30
CA GLN A 118 3.74 7.10 5.90
C GLN A 118 3.03 5.83 5.41
N ALA A 119 2.01 5.37 6.13
CA ALA A 119 1.23 4.20 5.76
C ALA A 119 0.62 4.38 4.37
N THR A 120 0.08 5.56 4.07
CA THR A 120 -0.52 5.84 2.76
C THR A 120 0.52 5.92 1.66
N VAL A 121 1.57 6.71 1.86
CA VAL A 121 2.60 6.91 0.83
C VAL A 121 3.34 5.61 0.52
N LEU A 122 3.83 4.90 1.54
CA LEU A 122 4.60 3.68 1.30
C LEU A 122 3.76 2.53 0.78
N TYR A 123 2.46 2.45 1.12
CA TYR A 123 1.60 1.41 0.57
C TYR A 123 1.53 1.55 -0.95
N ASN A 124 1.25 2.77 -1.43
CA ASN A 124 1.16 3.05 -2.86
C ASN A 124 2.53 2.94 -3.57
N VAL A 125 3.63 3.36 -2.92
CA VAL A 125 4.97 3.20 -3.50
C VAL A 125 5.36 1.73 -3.60
N PHE A 126 5.13 0.92 -2.57
CA PHE A 126 5.42 -0.50 -2.61
C PHE A 126 4.50 -1.23 -3.60
N LEU A 127 3.24 -0.80 -3.72
CA LEU A 127 2.32 -1.31 -4.72
C LEU A 127 2.86 -1.10 -6.14
N LEU A 128 3.36 0.11 -6.43
CA LEU A 128 3.99 0.44 -7.71
C LEU A 128 5.25 -0.39 -7.95
N LEU A 129 6.08 -0.60 -6.92
CA LEU A 129 7.27 -1.44 -7.03
C LEU A 129 6.92 -2.91 -7.29
N GLU A 130 5.91 -3.44 -6.62
CA GLU A 130 5.41 -4.80 -6.87
C GLU A 130 4.91 -4.95 -8.30
N ASP A 131 4.11 -4.01 -8.79
CA ASP A 131 3.62 -4.03 -10.18
C ASP A 131 4.79 -4.00 -11.18
N PHE A 132 5.76 -3.12 -10.96
CA PHE A 132 6.96 -3.02 -11.79
C PHE A 132 7.75 -4.35 -11.83
N LEU A 133 8.01 -4.94 -10.67
CA LEU A 133 8.74 -6.21 -10.58
C LEU A 133 7.96 -7.38 -11.20
N SER A 134 6.64 -7.39 -11.01
CA SER A 134 5.75 -8.40 -11.59
C SER A 134 5.79 -8.35 -13.11
N ARG A 135 5.76 -7.16 -13.72
CA ARG A 135 5.88 -6.98 -15.18
C ARG A 135 7.22 -7.48 -15.71
N GLN A 136 8.33 -7.11 -15.05
CA GLN A 136 9.67 -7.57 -15.46
C GLN A 136 9.81 -9.09 -15.40
N PHE A 137 9.26 -9.72 -14.36
CA PHE A 137 9.30 -11.18 -14.22
C PHE A 137 8.52 -11.87 -15.34
N VAL A 138 7.33 -11.38 -15.69
CA VAL A 138 6.51 -11.93 -16.78
C VAL A 138 7.22 -11.78 -18.13
N GLU A 139 7.81 -10.62 -18.41
CA GLU A 139 8.59 -10.39 -19.64
C GLU A 139 9.78 -11.37 -19.71
N ALA A 140 10.56 -11.49 -18.64
CA ALA A 140 11.71 -12.41 -18.60
C ALA A 140 11.32 -13.87 -18.82
N THR A 141 10.14 -14.28 -18.35
CA THR A 141 9.64 -15.66 -18.53
C THR A 141 9.24 -15.92 -19.98
N ARG A 142 8.55 -14.96 -20.63
CA ARG A 142 8.18 -15.06 -22.05
C ARG A 142 9.38 -15.19 -22.98
N PHE A 143 10.44 -14.41 -22.74
CA PHE A 143 11.69 -14.51 -23.53
C PHE A 143 12.41 -15.85 -23.36
N GLY A 144 12.22 -16.54 -22.23
CA GLY A 144 12.76 -17.88 -22.02
C GLY A 144 12.02 -18.96 -22.82
N GLU A 145 10.68 -18.89 -22.87
CA GLU A 145 9.86 -19.83 -23.64
C GLU A 145 10.09 -19.69 -25.15
N ASP A 146 10.19 -18.45 -25.67
CA ASP A 146 10.46 -18.20 -27.10
C ASP A 146 11.85 -18.70 -27.54
N ALA A 147 12.82 -18.80 -26.61
CA ALA A 147 14.16 -19.29 -26.89
C ALA A 147 14.25 -20.83 -26.93
N GLU A 148 13.39 -21.53 -26.17
CA GLU A 148 13.30 -23.00 -26.18
C GLU A 148 12.51 -23.54 -27.39
N GLU A 149 11.58 -22.78 -27.97
CA GLU A 149 10.83 -23.20 -29.17
C GLU A 149 11.64 -23.15 -30.50
N ILE A 150 12.83 -22.54 -30.49
CA ILE A 150 13.67 -22.35 -31.69
C ILE A 150 14.81 -23.39 -31.78
N GLU A 151 15.00 -24.24 -30.76
CA GLU A 151 15.93 -25.41 -30.77
C GLU A 151 15.24 -26.72 -31.16
#